data_AF-A0A158SRF8-F1
#
_entry.id   AF-A0A158SRF8-F1
#
_cell.length_a   1.000
_cell.length_b   1.000
_cell.length_c   1.000
_cell.angle_alpha   90.00
_cell.angle_beta   90.00
_cell.angle_gamma   90.00
#
_symmetry.space_group_name_H-M   'P 1'
#
loop_
_entity.id
_entity.type
_entity.pdbx_description
1 polymer ?
#
loop_
_entity_poly.entity_id
_entity_poly.type
_entity_poly.pdbx_seq_one_letter_code
_entity_poly.pdbx_strand_id
1 'polypeptide(L)'
;MLRLPKLEHVKYVKSKGKVYAYFNTGAKKDGRTIYARLPHPSDTGFYESYAGMCRARKRRGGSAYTVAQLVADYETAMEKRINLAEGSKTLYRKVNKKVVAFLGDFPVNDLQPDDVQFVLDEKINGVGAYNSFLSMISILYKHARKSGKTKLEPTKDMAKLKTGEHEPWPEPILRAGLSAKDDQLRLAISLLYYTGQRISDVIKMRWSDIQDGEIFVLQKKTNKDVCPPLHSALAAELARTPKRGMTILCDEIGKPLTGTAIRDQIKAFTKDLGKECIPHGLRKNAVIALLEAGCTVAEVSAITGQTFQVVEKYANRVNRRRLGRAAILKLENSAGTGKPS
;
A
#
# COMPACT_ATOMS: atom_id res chain seq x y z
N MET A 1 -9.10 -70.52 2.63
CA MET A 1 -9.02 -69.46 3.68
C MET A 1 -9.02 -68.11 2.97
N LEU A 2 -9.96 -67.20 3.23
CA LEU A 2 -10.02 -65.90 2.54
C LEU A 2 -8.76 -65.07 2.88
N ARG A 3 -7.95 -64.71 1.89
CA ARG A 3 -6.73 -63.91 2.08
C ARG A 3 -7.14 -62.44 2.23
N LEU A 4 -7.03 -61.90 3.45
CA LEU A 4 -7.39 -60.50 3.74
C LEU A 4 -6.37 -59.53 3.12
N PRO A 5 -6.80 -58.37 2.59
CA PRO A 5 -5.89 -57.41 1.97
C PRO A 5 -5.00 -56.73 3.03
N LYS A 6 -3.70 -56.65 2.76
CA LYS A 6 -2.73 -55.96 3.64
C LYS A 6 -2.82 -54.46 3.37
N LEU A 7 -3.55 -53.73 4.21
CA LEU A 7 -3.79 -52.30 4.07
C LEU A 7 -3.11 -51.52 5.20
N GLU A 8 -2.52 -50.37 4.86
CA GLU A 8 -1.86 -49.50 5.83
C GLU A 8 -2.89 -48.95 6.83
N HIS A 9 -2.53 -48.94 8.12
CA HIS A 9 -3.38 -48.49 9.24
C HIS A 9 -4.66 -49.31 9.48
N VAL A 10 -4.82 -50.47 8.84
CA VAL A 10 -5.96 -51.38 9.08
C VAL A 10 -5.52 -52.59 9.90
N LYS A 11 -6.25 -52.88 10.97
CA LYS A 11 -6.14 -54.13 11.72
C LYS A 11 -7.38 -54.99 11.49
N TYR A 12 -7.17 -56.31 11.36
CA TYR A 12 -8.27 -57.28 11.26
C TYR A 12 -8.38 -58.08 12.56
N VAL A 13 -9.59 -58.22 13.07
CA VAL A 13 -9.88 -58.97 14.30
C VAL A 13 -10.88 -60.07 13.98
N LYS A 14 -10.62 -61.30 14.43
CA LYS A 14 -11.56 -62.42 14.34
C LYS A 14 -12.28 -62.59 15.68
N SER A 15 -13.60 -62.63 15.67
CA SER A 15 -14.40 -62.91 16.87
C SER A 15 -15.70 -63.60 16.48
N LYS A 16 -16.05 -64.67 17.21
CA LYS A 16 -17.26 -65.49 16.98
C LYS A 16 -17.44 -65.90 15.50
N GLY A 17 -16.36 -66.34 14.85
CA GLY A 17 -16.37 -66.77 13.45
C GLY A 17 -16.45 -65.66 12.39
N LYS A 18 -16.56 -64.38 12.78
CA LYS A 18 -16.62 -63.23 11.87
C LYS A 18 -15.31 -62.44 11.87
N VAL A 19 -14.97 -61.84 10.71
CA VAL A 19 -13.83 -60.94 10.55
C VAL A 19 -14.30 -59.48 10.62
N TYR A 20 -13.60 -58.66 11.38
CA TYR A 20 -13.85 -57.22 11.50
C TYR A 20 -12.61 -56.44 11.08
N ALA A 21 -12.79 -55.40 10.25
CA ALA A 21 -11.73 -54.49 9.84
C ALA A 21 -11.84 -53.17 10.62
N TYR A 22 -10.73 -52.72 11.20
CA TYR A 22 -10.66 -51.47 11.94
C TYR A 22 -9.53 -50.59 11.44
N PHE A 23 -9.84 -49.35 11.09
CA PHE A 23 -8.89 -48.34 10.67
C PHE A 23 -8.40 -47.52 11.88
N ASN A 24 -7.09 -47.41 12.06
CA ASN A 24 -6.50 -46.51 13.03
C ASN A 24 -6.68 -45.06 12.55
N THR A 25 -7.50 -44.26 13.23
CA THR A 25 -7.84 -42.90 12.78
C THR A 25 -6.74 -41.87 13.04
N GLY A 26 -5.79 -42.19 13.92
CA GLY A 26 -4.71 -41.29 14.34
C GLY A 26 -5.12 -40.34 15.48
N ALA A 27 -6.41 -40.27 15.79
CA ALA A 27 -6.91 -39.53 16.94
C ALA A 27 -6.69 -40.31 18.25
N LYS A 28 -6.44 -39.58 19.34
CA LYS A 28 -6.36 -40.12 20.70
C LYS A 28 -7.45 -39.50 21.57
N LYS A 29 -8.05 -40.32 22.45
CA LYS A 29 -8.91 -39.87 23.55
C LYS A 29 -8.45 -40.60 24.81
N ASP A 30 -8.16 -39.84 25.86
CA ASP A 30 -7.64 -40.36 27.15
C ASP A 30 -6.41 -41.28 26.97
N GLY A 31 -5.48 -40.85 26.11
CA GLY A 31 -4.26 -41.61 25.76
C GLY A 31 -4.47 -42.82 24.85
N ARG A 32 -5.71 -43.24 24.59
CA ARG A 32 -6.05 -44.41 23.76
C ARG A 32 -6.31 -44.02 22.31
N THR A 33 -5.78 -44.83 21.39
CA THR A 33 -5.95 -44.62 19.94
C THR A 33 -7.39 -44.97 19.53
N ILE A 34 -8.05 -44.06 18.83
CA ILE A 34 -9.39 -44.28 18.29
C ILE A 34 -9.30 -45.09 16.99
N TYR A 35 -10.01 -46.21 16.97
CA TYR A 35 -10.21 -47.03 15.78
C TYR A 35 -11.63 -46.84 15.24
N ALA A 36 -11.75 -46.59 13.95
CA ALA A 36 -13.04 -46.57 13.25
C ALA A 36 -13.27 -47.92 12.57
N ARG A 37 -14.51 -48.42 12.61
CA ARG A 37 -14.87 -49.68 11.97
C ARG A 37 -15.04 -49.47 10.47
N LEU A 38 -14.44 -50.34 9.67
CA LEU A 38 -14.66 -50.42 8.22
C LEU A 38 -15.75 -51.45 7.92
N PRO A 39 -16.40 -51.37 6.73
CA PRO A 39 -17.22 -52.45 6.20
C PRO A 39 -16.46 -53.78 6.17
N HIS A 40 -17.17 -54.90 5.98
CA HIS A 40 -16.49 -56.18 5.82
C HIS A 40 -15.62 -56.11 4.54
N PRO A 41 -14.43 -56.74 4.50
CA PRO A 41 -13.52 -56.66 3.34
C PRO A 41 -14.10 -57.19 2.03
N SER A 42 -15.20 -57.96 2.10
CA SER A 42 -15.95 -58.48 0.95
C SER A 42 -17.15 -57.61 0.56
N ASP A 43 -17.47 -56.56 1.33
CA ASP A 43 -18.62 -55.68 1.05
C ASP A 43 -18.26 -54.66 -0.05
N THR A 44 -19.24 -54.36 -0.90
CA THR A 44 -19.18 -53.22 -1.82
C THR A 44 -19.06 -51.91 -1.02
N GLY A 45 -18.02 -51.12 -1.28
CA GLY A 45 -17.74 -49.86 -0.56
C GLY A 45 -16.62 -49.92 0.49
N PHE A 46 -16.02 -51.10 0.72
CA PHE A 46 -14.89 -51.26 1.64
C PHE A 46 -13.70 -50.34 1.30
N TYR A 47 -13.24 -50.37 0.04
CA TYR A 47 -12.09 -49.57 -0.41
C TYR A 47 -12.39 -48.07 -0.46
N GLU A 48 -13.64 -47.69 -0.73
CA GLU A 48 -14.07 -46.28 -0.70
C GLU A 48 -14.05 -45.72 0.72
N SER A 49 -14.59 -46.48 1.68
CA SER A 49 -14.54 -46.16 3.11
C SER A 49 -13.09 -46.06 3.61
N TYR A 50 -12.24 -47.01 3.19
CA TYR A 50 -10.81 -47.00 3.49
C TYR A 50 -10.12 -45.74 2.94
N ALA A 51 -10.34 -45.39 1.68
CA ALA A 51 -9.78 -44.19 1.06
C ALA A 51 -10.26 -42.90 1.76
N GLY A 52 -11.54 -42.84 2.16
CA GLY A 52 -12.09 -41.75 2.96
C GLY A 52 -11.40 -41.58 4.31
N MET A 53 -11.16 -42.68 5.02
CA MET A 53 -10.47 -42.66 6.32
C MET A 53 -8.98 -42.34 6.18
N CYS A 54 -8.29 -42.79 5.13
CA CYS A 54 -6.92 -42.38 4.81
C CYS A 54 -6.83 -40.87 4.57
N ARG A 55 -7.76 -40.29 3.80
CA ARG A 55 -7.84 -38.84 3.60
C ARG A 55 -8.05 -38.09 4.92
N ALA A 56 -8.96 -38.58 5.76
CA ALA A 56 -9.25 -37.97 7.06
C ALA A 56 -8.06 -38.07 8.04
N ARG A 57 -7.31 -39.19 8.03
CA ARG A 57 -6.09 -39.37 8.83
C ARG A 57 -4.96 -38.46 8.34
N LYS A 58 -4.76 -38.34 7.02
CA LYS A 58 -3.74 -37.43 6.45
C LYS A 58 -4.00 -35.98 6.83
N ARG A 59 -5.27 -35.54 6.85
CA ARG A 59 -5.67 -34.21 7.35
C ARG A 59 -5.35 -34.00 8.83
N ARG A 60 -5.41 -35.06 9.66
CA ARG A 60 -5.09 -35.00 11.10
C ARG A 60 -3.61 -35.15 11.43
N GLY A 61 -2.82 -35.76 10.54
CA GLY A 61 -1.44 -36.18 10.81
C GLY A 61 -0.34 -35.20 10.38
N GLY A 62 -0.64 -34.21 9.54
CA GLY A 62 0.28 -33.11 9.25
C GLY A 62 -0.22 -31.84 9.94
N SER A 63 0.65 -31.14 10.66
CA SER A 63 0.33 -29.77 11.08
C SER A 63 -0.05 -28.99 9.81
N ALA A 64 -1.31 -28.59 9.70
CA ALA A 64 -1.80 -27.96 8.48
C ALA A 64 -0.98 -26.69 8.23
N TYR A 65 -0.56 -26.47 6.98
CA TYR A 65 0.20 -25.27 6.65
C TYR A 65 -0.66 -24.03 6.92
N THR A 66 -0.30 -23.22 7.91
CA THR A 66 -1.13 -22.13 8.42
C THR A 66 -0.82 -20.80 7.75
N VAL A 67 -1.73 -19.83 7.88
CA VAL A 67 -1.50 -18.46 7.41
C VAL A 67 -0.29 -17.83 8.11
N ALA A 68 -0.05 -18.12 9.39
CA ALA A 68 1.15 -17.64 10.08
C ALA A 68 2.44 -18.19 9.45
N GLN A 69 2.46 -19.47 9.06
CA GLN A 69 3.59 -20.06 8.35
C GLN A 69 3.75 -19.47 6.94
N LEU A 70 2.64 -19.17 6.25
CA LEU A 70 2.67 -18.44 4.98
C LEU A 70 3.26 -17.04 5.11
N VAL A 71 2.91 -16.30 6.16
CA VAL A 71 3.49 -15.00 6.45
C VAL A 71 5.00 -15.12 6.68
N ALA A 72 5.44 -16.07 7.51
CA ALA A 72 6.87 -16.28 7.77
C ALA A 72 7.68 -16.63 6.51
N ASP A 73 7.12 -17.50 5.65
CA ASP A 73 7.72 -17.85 4.36
C ASP A 73 7.81 -16.64 3.43
N TYR A 74 6.74 -15.83 3.37
CA TYR A 74 6.72 -14.62 2.56
C TYR A 74 7.72 -13.57 3.07
N GLU A 75 7.84 -13.37 4.38
CA GLU A 75 8.82 -12.45 4.97
C GLU A 75 10.25 -12.92 4.69
N THR A 76 10.52 -14.22 4.78
CA THR A 76 11.82 -14.79 4.40
C THR A 76 12.12 -14.55 2.92
N ALA A 77 11.14 -14.76 2.05
CA ALA A 77 11.28 -14.47 0.62
C ALA A 77 11.47 -12.97 0.37
N MET A 78 10.77 -12.12 1.12
CA MET A 78 10.85 -10.66 1.03
C MET A 78 12.26 -10.15 1.36
N GLU A 79 12.95 -10.75 2.32
CA GLU A 79 14.33 -10.35 2.63
C GLU A 79 15.35 -10.89 1.65
N LYS A 80 15.14 -12.09 1.11
CA LYS A 80 16.19 -12.80 0.35
C LYS A 80 16.04 -12.69 -1.17
N ARG A 81 14.82 -12.54 -1.68
CA ARG A 81 14.50 -12.81 -3.10
C ARG A 81 13.58 -11.79 -3.75
N ILE A 82 12.77 -11.07 -2.97
CA ILE A 82 11.83 -10.07 -3.52
C ILE A 82 12.48 -8.69 -3.42
N ASN A 83 12.70 -8.06 -4.58
CA ASN A 83 13.22 -6.71 -4.66
C ASN A 83 12.12 -5.69 -4.33
N LEU A 84 12.02 -5.29 -3.06
CA LEU A 84 11.14 -4.24 -2.56
C LEU A 84 11.95 -3.17 -1.85
N ALA A 85 11.57 -1.90 -2.04
CA ALA A 85 12.11 -0.80 -1.26
C ALA A 85 11.82 -1.00 0.24
N GLU A 86 12.73 -0.60 1.14
CA GLU A 86 12.55 -0.82 2.58
C GLU A 86 11.28 -0.18 3.16
N GLY A 87 10.82 0.95 2.59
CA GLY A 87 9.54 1.54 3.00
C GLY A 87 8.36 0.59 2.76
N SER A 88 8.37 -0.15 1.64
CA SER A 88 7.38 -1.16 1.32
C SER A 88 7.50 -2.36 2.26
N LYS A 89 8.73 -2.85 2.53
CA LYS A 89 8.93 -3.95 3.47
C LYS A 89 8.43 -3.60 4.86
N THR A 90 8.76 -2.43 5.38
CA THR A 90 8.28 -1.96 6.70
C THR A 90 6.76 -1.89 6.76
N LEU A 91 6.10 -1.39 5.71
CA LEU A 91 4.64 -1.41 5.63
C LEU A 91 4.11 -2.84 5.66
N TYR A 92 4.70 -3.74 4.87
CA TYR A 92 4.25 -5.13 4.75
C TYR A 92 4.41 -5.87 6.08
N ARG A 93 5.56 -5.77 6.77
CA ARG A 93 5.77 -6.32 8.11
C ARG A 93 4.70 -5.83 9.10
N LYS A 94 4.33 -4.53 9.04
CA LYS A 94 3.27 -3.98 9.90
C LYS A 94 1.90 -4.60 9.60
N VAL A 95 1.56 -4.83 8.33
CA VAL A 95 0.29 -5.45 7.95
C VAL A 95 0.29 -6.95 8.25
N ASN A 96 1.39 -7.65 8.00
CA ASN A 96 1.59 -9.06 8.32
C ASN A 96 1.38 -9.36 9.80
N LYS A 97 1.84 -8.50 10.72
CA LYS A 97 1.54 -8.62 12.15
C LYS A 97 0.04 -8.68 12.43
N LYS A 98 -0.77 -7.90 11.71
CA LYS A 98 -2.24 -7.96 11.83
C LYS A 98 -2.81 -9.23 11.20
N VAL A 99 -2.28 -9.65 10.05
CA VAL A 99 -2.71 -10.90 9.39
C VAL A 99 -2.46 -12.09 10.31
N VAL A 100 -1.28 -12.19 10.94
CA VAL A 100 -0.97 -13.23 11.91
C VAL A 100 -1.90 -13.14 13.13
N ALA A 101 -2.10 -11.94 13.67
CA ALA A 101 -2.94 -11.76 14.86
C ALA A 101 -4.41 -12.18 14.66
N PHE A 102 -4.97 -12.01 13.47
CA PHE A 102 -6.38 -12.29 13.22
C PHE A 102 -6.65 -13.60 12.47
N LEU A 103 -5.74 -14.01 11.58
CA LEU A 103 -5.93 -15.14 10.69
C LEU A 103 -4.81 -16.19 10.80
N GLY A 104 -3.80 -15.98 11.66
CA GLY A 104 -2.58 -16.79 11.68
C GLY A 104 -2.79 -18.28 11.91
N ASP A 105 -3.79 -18.64 12.72
CA ASP A 105 -4.10 -20.04 13.07
C ASP A 105 -4.90 -20.78 11.99
N PHE A 106 -5.47 -20.06 11.02
CA PHE A 106 -6.23 -20.68 9.94
C PHE A 106 -5.30 -21.52 9.06
N PRO A 107 -5.68 -22.76 8.71
CA PRO A 107 -5.07 -23.48 7.61
C PRO A 107 -5.23 -22.71 6.30
N VAL A 108 -4.17 -22.62 5.50
CA VAL A 108 -4.19 -21.86 4.23
C VAL A 108 -5.24 -22.40 3.25
N ASN A 109 -5.60 -23.68 3.35
CA ASN A 109 -6.61 -24.30 2.50
C ASN A 109 -8.04 -24.24 3.07
N ASP A 110 -8.23 -23.64 4.24
CA ASP A 110 -9.52 -23.54 4.90
C ASP A 110 -10.01 -22.09 5.05
N LEU A 111 -9.13 -21.09 4.92
CA LEU A 111 -9.51 -19.66 4.98
C LEU A 111 -10.47 -19.28 3.85
N GLN A 112 -11.69 -18.88 4.21
CA GLN A 112 -12.74 -18.48 3.29
C GLN A 112 -12.80 -16.96 3.09
N PRO A 113 -13.42 -16.47 2.00
CA PRO A 113 -13.68 -15.05 1.81
C PRO A 113 -14.43 -14.39 2.98
N ASP A 114 -15.39 -15.10 3.58
CA ASP A 114 -16.18 -14.58 4.71
C ASP A 114 -15.34 -14.33 5.96
N ASP A 115 -14.33 -15.16 6.22
CA ASP A 115 -13.38 -14.94 7.33
C ASP A 115 -12.58 -13.65 7.13
N VAL A 116 -12.15 -13.40 5.88
CA VAL A 116 -11.43 -12.18 5.52
C VAL A 116 -12.34 -10.96 5.62
N GLN A 117 -13.60 -11.08 5.20
CA GLN A 117 -14.59 -10.01 5.26
C GLN A 117 -14.91 -9.64 6.71
N PHE A 118 -15.10 -10.64 7.57
CA PHE A 118 -15.31 -10.44 9.00
C PHE A 118 -14.17 -9.65 9.64
N VAL A 119 -12.91 -10.00 9.36
CA VAL A 119 -11.77 -9.24 9.90
C VAL A 119 -11.73 -7.81 9.37
N LEU A 120 -12.02 -7.63 8.07
CA LEU A 120 -12.06 -6.32 7.45
C LEU A 120 -13.12 -5.39 8.06
N ASP A 121 -14.30 -5.93 8.38
CA ASP A 121 -15.42 -5.16 8.94
C ASP A 121 -15.26 -4.93 10.44
N GLU A 122 -14.88 -5.96 11.20
CA GLU A 122 -14.91 -5.93 12.67
C GLU A 122 -13.59 -5.53 13.33
N LYS A 123 -12.45 -5.71 12.65
CA LYS A 123 -11.11 -5.55 13.26
C LYS A 123 -10.27 -4.47 12.59
N ILE A 124 -10.59 -4.05 11.38
CA ILE A 124 -9.78 -3.11 10.61
C ILE A 124 -10.45 -1.75 10.48
N ASN A 125 -9.91 -0.78 11.22
CA ASN A 125 -10.40 0.60 11.16
C ASN A 125 -9.66 1.43 10.10
N GLY A 126 -10.45 2.09 9.24
CA GLY A 126 -10.00 3.07 8.27
C GLY A 126 -9.70 2.51 6.87
N VAL A 127 -10.12 3.26 5.84
CA VAL A 127 -10.04 2.90 4.41
C VAL A 127 -8.64 2.46 3.96
N GLY A 128 -7.59 3.16 4.41
CA GLY A 128 -6.21 2.83 4.04
C GLY A 128 -5.72 1.53 4.66
N ALA A 129 -6.13 1.23 5.91
CA ALA A 129 -5.80 -0.01 6.58
C ALA A 129 -6.55 -1.19 5.97
N TYR A 130 -7.84 -1.01 5.67
CA TYR A 130 -8.68 -1.97 4.94
C TYR A 130 -8.00 -2.41 3.64
N ASN A 131 -7.69 -1.43 2.77
CA ASN A 131 -7.12 -1.70 1.45
C ASN A 131 -5.74 -2.36 1.54
N SER A 132 -4.94 -1.98 2.54
CA SER A 132 -3.61 -2.54 2.75
C SER A 132 -3.68 -3.97 3.28
N PHE A 133 -4.61 -4.26 4.19
CA PHE A 133 -4.86 -5.61 4.72
C PHE A 133 -5.35 -6.56 3.61
N LEU A 134 -6.37 -6.15 2.86
CA LEU A 134 -6.90 -6.91 1.72
C LEU A 134 -5.81 -7.18 0.67
N SER A 135 -5.02 -6.15 0.32
CA SER A 135 -3.90 -6.30 -0.62
C SER A 135 -2.85 -7.29 -0.11
N MET A 136 -2.59 -7.29 1.20
CA MET A 136 -1.59 -8.18 1.79
C MET A 136 -2.01 -9.64 1.70
N ILE A 137 -3.27 -9.95 2.00
CA ILE A 137 -3.78 -11.33 1.85
C ILE A 137 -3.68 -11.77 0.39
N SER A 138 -4.06 -10.91 -0.56
CA SER A 138 -3.90 -11.21 -2.00
C SER A 138 -2.45 -11.51 -2.39
N ILE A 139 -1.49 -10.72 -1.88
CA ILE A 139 -0.05 -10.93 -2.09
C ILE A 139 0.42 -12.27 -1.51
N LEU A 140 0.03 -12.58 -0.27
CA LEU A 140 0.39 -13.82 0.43
C LEU A 140 -0.16 -15.05 -0.31
N TYR A 141 -1.44 -15.03 -0.70
CA TYR A 141 -2.05 -16.15 -1.41
C TYR A 141 -1.52 -16.29 -2.84
N LYS A 142 -1.13 -15.19 -3.50
CA LYS A 142 -0.39 -15.26 -4.77
C LYS A 142 0.97 -15.93 -4.58
N HIS A 143 1.69 -15.65 -3.49
CA HIS A 143 2.96 -16.29 -3.16
C HIS A 143 2.77 -17.80 -2.85
N ALA A 144 1.76 -18.15 -2.05
CA ALA A 144 1.42 -19.53 -1.73
C ALA A 144 1.06 -20.37 -2.98
N ARG A 145 0.26 -19.79 -3.89
CA ARG A 145 -0.10 -20.44 -5.16
C ARG A 145 1.10 -20.69 -6.05
N LYS A 146 2.01 -19.72 -6.18
CA LYS A 146 3.26 -19.89 -6.95
C LYS A 146 4.15 -21.00 -6.41
N SER A 147 4.09 -21.28 -5.11
CA SER A 147 4.86 -22.37 -4.46
C SER A 147 4.07 -23.68 -4.33
N GLY A 148 2.87 -23.77 -4.92
CA GLY A 148 2.05 -24.99 -4.91
C GLY A 148 1.41 -25.32 -3.56
N LYS A 149 1.48 -24.41 -2.57
CA LYS A 149 0.99 -24.66 -1.20
C LYS A 149 -0.52 -24.52 -1.06
N THR A 150 -1.17 -23.85 -2.01
CA THR A 150 -2.62 -23.72 -2.10
C THR A 150 -3.07 -23.46 -3.54
N LYS A 151 -4.37 -23.64 -3.80
CA LYS A 151 -5.05 -23.17 -5.01
C LYS A 151 -6.03 -22.03 -4.72
N LEU A 152 -6.26 -21.69 -3.45
CA LEU A 152 -7.27 -20.71 -3.04
C LEU A 152 -6.84 -19.27 -3.35
N GLU A 153 -7.86 -18.43 -3.48
CA GLU A 153 -7.75 -16.98 -3.55
C GLU A 153 -8.89 -16.35 -2.76
N PRO A 154 -8.75 -16.20 -1.44
CA PRO A 154 -9.84 -15.76 -0.57
C PRO A 154 -10.22 -14.28 -0.77
N THR A 155 -9.51 -13.56 -1.64
CA THR A 155 -9.72 -12.13 -1.91
C THR A 155 -10.17 -11.85 -3.33
N LYS A 156 -10.49 -12.89 -4.12
CA LYS A 156 -10.71 -12.78 -5.57
C LYS A 156 -11.79 -11.77 -5.95
N ASP A 157 -12.93 -11.81 -5.25
CA ASP A 157 -14.12 -11.01 -5.57
C ASP A 157 -14.31 -9.82 -4.59
N MET A 158 -13.28 -9.51 -3.79
CA MET A 158 -13.32 -8.43 -2.81
C MET A 158 -12.82 -7.12 -3.41
N ALA A 159 -13.62 -6.06 -3.26
CA ALA A 159 -13.29 -4.73 -3.77
C ALA A 159 -12.54 -3.90 -2.73
N LYS A 160 -11.58 -3.10 -3.20
CA LYS A 160 -10.96 -2.05 -2.40
C LYS A 160 -11.94 -0.91 -2.18
N LEU A 161 -11.90 -0.33 -0.99
CA LEU A 161 -12.63 0.88 -0.67
C LEU A 161 -12.03 2.08 -1.40
N LYS A 162 -12.88 3.00 -1.86
CA LYS A 162 -12.42 4.24 -2.50
C LYS A 162 -11.67 5.09 -1.48
N THR A 163 -10.43 5.46 -1.81
CA THR A 163 -9.64 6.41 -1.02
C THR A 163 -9.95 7.84 -1.45
N GLY A 164 -10.02 8.76 -0.49
CA GLY A 164 -10.08 10.18 -0.79
C GLY A 164 -8.81 10.69 -1.46
N GLU A 165 -8.89 11.87 -2.08
CA GLU A 165 -7.73 12.62 -2.56
C GLU A 165 -7.46 13.81 -1.64
N HIS A 166 -6.18 14.17 -1.49
CA HIS A 166 -5.82 15.39 -0.77
C HIS A 166 -6.03 16.61 -1.66
N GLU A 167 -6.71 17.65 -1.18
CA GLU A 167 -6.92 18.87 -1.96
C GLU A 167 -5.66 19.77 -1.98
N PRO A 168 -5.50 20.62 -3.02
CA PRO A 168 -4.56 21.73 -2.96
C PRO A 168 -4.90 22.65 -1.78
N TRP A 169 -3.88 23.35 -1.28
CA TRP A 169 -4.05 24.34 -0.24
C TRP A 169 -4.90 25.50 -0.75
N PRO A 170 -5.83 26.03 0.06
CA PRO A 170 -6.51 27.28 -0.24
C PRO A 170 -5.50 28.40 -0.45
N GLU A 171 -5.77 29.28 -1.42
CA GLU A 171 -4.88 30.39 -1.79
C GLU A 171 -4.46 31.27 -0.59
N PRO A 172 -5.36 31.66 0.35
CA PRO A 172 -4.93 32.43 1.52
C PRO A 172 -3.93 31.71 2.42
N ILE A 173 -4.09 30.39 2.60
CA ILE A 173 -3.20 29.56 3.41
C ILE A 173 -1.86 29.37 2.70
N LEU A 174 -1.88 29.16 1.38
CA LEU A 174 -0.66 29.09 0.56
C LEU A 174 0.16 30.39 0.67
N ARG A 175 -0.49 31.55 0.49
CA ARG A 175 0.17 32.86 0.63
C ARG A 175 0.74 33.06 2.03
N ALA A 176 -0.03 32.76 3.06
CA ALA A 176 0.44 32.84 4.45
C ALA A 176 1.65 31.93 4.68
N GLY A 177 1.67 30.73 4.09
CA GLY A 177 2.81 29.81 4.16
C GLY A 177 4.06 30.33 3.45
N LEU A 178 3.91 30.90 2.26
CA LEU A 178 5.00 31.50 1.49
C LEU A 178 5.54 32.81 2.11
N SER A 179 4.81 33.39 3.06
CA SER A 179 5.20 34.58 3.83
C SER A 179 5.28 34.31 5.34
N ALA A 180 5.41 33.05 5.74
CA ALA A 180 5.43 32.67 7.16
C ALA A 180 6.62 33.32 7.88
N LYS A 181 6.43 33.75 9.13
CA LYS A 181 7.49 34.36 9.95
C LYS A 181 8.58 33.35 10.34
N ASP A 182 8.21 32.08 10.49
CA ASP A 182 9.14 30.98 10.72
C ASP A 182 9.91 30.69 9.42
N ASP A 183 11.21 30.93 9.43
CA ASP A 183 12.09 30.78 8.27
C ASP A 183 12.18 29.32 7.78
N GLN A 184 12.25 28.36 8.71
CA GLN A 184 12.37 26.93 8.36
C GLN A 184 11.08 26.43 7.71
N LEU A 185 9.92 26.83 8.25
CA LEU A 185 8.61 26.50 7.70
C LEU A 185 8.42 27.15 6.31
N ARG A 186 8.73 28.45 6.18
CA ARG A 186 8.63 29.18 4.92
C ARG A 186 9.53 28.58 3.84
N LEU A 187 10.77 28.23 4.18
CA LEU A 187 11.70 27.54 3.29
C LEU A 187 11.16 26.17 2.86
N ALA A 188 10.65 25.36 3.79
CA ALA A 188 10.08 24.05 3.48
C ALA A 188 8.87 24.15 2.54
N ILE A 189 7.96 25.11 2.79
CA ILE A 189 6.79 25.37 1.93
C ILE A 189 7.24 25.85 0.54
N SER A 190 8.22 26.76 0.48
CA SER A 190 8.77 27.28 -0.77
C SER A 190 9.40 26.19 -1.62
N LEU A 191 10.22 25.31 -1.02
CA LEU A 191 10.81 24.16 -1.71
C LEU A 191 9.71 23.23 -2.25
N LEU A 192 8.73 22.86 -1.42
CA LEU A 192 7.64 21.97 -1.83
C LEU A 192 6.78 22.54 -2.96
N TYR A 193 6.50 23.85 -2.91
CA TYR A 193 5.67 24.53 -3.90
C TYR A 193 6.44 24.78 -5.21
N TYR A 194 7.56 25.50 -5.17
CA TYR A 194 8.24 25.94 -6.40
C TYR A 194 8.91 24.80 -7.17
N THR A 195 9.39 23.77 -6.49
CA THR A 195 9.97 22.59 -7.19
C THR A 195 8.90 21.55 -7.53
N GLY A 196 7.72 21.65 -6.91
CA GLY A 196 6.66 20.66 -6.98
C GLY A 196 7.07 19.27 -6.48
N GLN A 197 8.18 19.10 -5.74
CA GLN A 197 8.72 17.79 -5.34
C GLN A 197 7.97 17.18 -4.14
N ARG A 198 8.15 15.86 -3.92
CA ARG A 198 7.57 15.19 -2.74
C ARG A 198 8.38 15.53 -1.51
N ILE A 199 7.74 15.62 -0.34
CA ILE A 199 8.45 15.86 0.93
C ILE A 199 9.61 14.90 1.19
N SER A 200 9.48 13.63 0.79
CA SER A 200 10.55 12.63 0.95
C SER A 200 11.80 12.92 0.11
N ASP A 201 11.63 13.68 -0.97
CA ASP A 201 12.69 14.09 -1.88
C ASP A 201 13.24 15.47 -1.41
N VAL A 202 12.36 16.39 -1.04
CA VAL A 202 12.71 17.73 -0.52
C VAL A 202 13.60 17.69 0.72
N ILE A 203 13.31 16.83 1.70
CA ILE A 203 14.16 16.70 2.91
C ILE A 203 15.56 16.17 2.63
N LYS A 204 15.82 15.64 1.43
CA LYS A 204 17.11 15.09 1.03
C LYS A 204 17.91 16.03 0.15
N MET A 205 17.30 17.11 -0.36
CA MET A 205 17.96 18.09 -1.20
C MET A 205 19.16 18.69 -0.45
N ARG A 206 20.30 18.72 -1.13
CA ARG A 206 21.56 19.25 -0.62
C ARG A 206 21.89 20.56 -1.30
N TRP A 207 22.70 21.37 -0.62
CA TRP A 207 23.24 22.59 -1.24
C TRP A 207 24.07 22.29 -2.49
N SER A 208 24.76 21.14 -2.52
CA SER A 208 25.54 20.67 -3.67
C SER A 208 24.70 20.27 -4.89
N ASP A 209 23.40 20.03 -4.69
CA ASP A 209 22.48 19.64 -5.76
C ASP A 209 22.04 20.86 -6.58
N ILE A 210 22.35 22.08 -6.11
CA ILE A 210 22.03 23.34 -6.80
C ILE A 210 23.21 23.76 -7.65
N GLN A 211 23.02 23.83 -8.96
CA GLN A 211 24.03 24.22 -9.94
C GLN A 211 23.35 25.03 -11.05
N ASP A 212 23.99 26.11 -11.52
CA ASP A 212 23.53 26.92 -12.65
C ASP A 212 22.07 27.39 -12.59
N GLY A 213 21.57 27.66 -11.38
CA GLY A 213 20.19 28.13 -11.17
C GLY A 213 19.13 27.02 -11.22
N GLU A 214 19.53 25.76 -11.23
CA GLU A 214 18.66 24.59 -11.18
C GLU A 214 18.95 23.74 -9.93
N ILE A 215 18.02 22.86 -9.56
CA ILE A 215 18.24 21.88 -8.49
C ILE A 215 18.05 20.46 -9.00
N PHE A 216 19.10 19.64 -8.92
CA PHE A 216 19.04 18.23 -9.30
C PHE A 216 18.29 17.41 -8.24
N VAL A 217 17.35 16.57 -8.68
CA VAL A 217 16.54 15.72 -7.80
C VAL A 217 16.38 14.31 -8.37
N LEU A 218 16.99 13.33 -7.72
CA LEU A 218 16.68 11.91 -7.93
C LEU A 218 15.49 11.50 -7.04
N GLN A 219 14.31 11.33 -7.65
CA GLN A 219 13.08 11.02 -6.93
C GLN A 219 13.09 9.61 -6.34
N LYS A 220 12.96 9.47 -5.02
CA LYS A 220 13.03 8.17 -4.32
C LYS A 220 11.96 7.17 -4.78
N LYS A 221 10.74 7.65 -5.04
CA LYS A 221 9.59 6.78 -5.31
C LYS A 221 9.60 6.18 -6.73
N THR A 222 10.09 6.96 -7.69
CA THR A 222 9.97 6.66 -9.12
C THR A 222 11.32 6.48 -9.81
N ASN A 223 12.43 6.75 -9.10
CA ASN A 223 13.78 6.73 -9.63
C ASN A 223 13.93 7.58 -10.92
N LYS A 224 13.27 8.75 -10.91
CA LYS A 224 13.32 9.71 -12.00
C LYS A 224 14.24 10.85 -11.61
N ASP A 225 15.11 11.23 -12.53
CA ASP A 225 15.92 12.43 -12.43
C ASP A 225 15.13 13.62 -12.98
N VAL A 226 15.08 14.71 -12.21
CA VAL A 226 14.50 15.98 -12.62
C VAL A 226 15.40 17.12 -12.18
N CYS A 227 15.52 18.15 -13.02
CA CYS A 227 16.28 19.36 -12.75
C CYS A 227 15.36 20.58 -12.86
N PRO A 228 14.43 20.80 -11.91
CA PRO A 228 13.60 22.00 -11.95
C PRO A 228 14.46 23.27 -11.82
N PRO A 229 14.29 24.25 -12.73
CA PRO A 229 14.87 25.57 -12.57
C PRO A 229 14.35 26.26 -11.31
N LEU A 230 15.20 27.03 -10.64
CA LEU A 230 14.84 27.78 -9.45
C LEU A 230 13.99 28.99 -9.83
N HIS A 231 12.73 28.97 -9.41
CA HIS A 231 11.90 30.17 -9.43
C HIS A 231 12.57 31.30 -8.63
N SER A 232 12.51 32.55 -9.10
CA SER A 232 13.21 33.69 -8.50
C SER A 232 12.93 33.85 -6.99
N ALA A 233 11.67 33.67 -6.57
CA ALA A 233 11.30 33.70 -5.16
C ALA A 233 11.94 32.56 -4.33
N LEU A 234 12.10 31.36 -4.91
CA LEU A 234 12.80 30.26 -4.24
C LEU A 234 14.31 30.56 -4.17
N ALA A 235 14.90 31.08 -5.24
CA ALA A 235 16.30 31.48 -5.25
C ALA A 235 16.59 32.55 -4.19
N ALA A 236 15.70 33.53 -4.02
CA ALA A 236 15.81 34.54 -2.97
C ALA A 236 15.70 33.93 -1.56
N GLU A 237 14.78 32.98 -1.33
CA GLU A 237 14.68 32.26 -0.05
C GLU A 237 15.95 31.46 0.25
N LEU A 238 16.48 30.75 -0.75
CA LEU A 238 17.71 29.96 -0.61
C LEU A 238 18.91 30.86 -0.31
N ALA A 239 19.00 32.04 -0.95
CA ALA A 239 20.09 32.98 -0.76
C ALA A 239 20.14 33.56 0.67
N ARG A 240 18.98 33.78 1.30
CA ARG A 240 18.91 34.26 2.70
C ARG A 240 19.05 33.15 3.75
N THR A 241 18.96 31.88 3.34
CA THR A 241 18.99 30.75 4.26
C THR A 241 20.43 30.42 4.67
N PRO A 242 20.78 30.40 5.97
CA PRO A 242 22.11 30.00 6.42
C PRO A 242 22.42 28.53 6.08
N LYS A 243 23.57 28.27 5.47
CA LYS A 243 24.02 26.92 5.12
C LYS A 243 24.62 26.20 6.34
N ARG A 244 23.77 25.70 7.24
CA ARG A 244 24.20 25.06 8.51
C ARG A 244 24.62 23.59 8.37
N GLY A 245 24.07 22.87 7.40
CA GLY A 245 24.31 21.45 7.19
C GLY A 245 24.37 21.08 5.72
N MET A 246 24.58 19.79 5.44
CA MET A 246 24.66 19.28 4.06
C MET A 246 23.31 19.40 3.33
N THR A 247 22.20 19.13 4.03
CA THR A 247 20.85 19.28 3.48
C THR A 247 20.35 20.72 3.61
N ILE A 248 19.55 21.17 2.65
CA ILE A 248 18.94 22.51 2.67
C ILE A 248 18.04 22.66 3.90
N LEU A 249 17.24 21.62 4.20
CA LEU A 249 16.40 21.56 5.38
C LEU A 249 17.14 20.81 6.49
N CYS A 250 17.64 21.57 7.46
CA CYS A 250 18.34 21.07 8.64
C CYS A 250 17.92 21.85 9.89
N ASP A 251 18.16 21.26 11.06
CA ASP A 251 17.99 21.94 12.34
C ASP A 251 19.15 22.93 12.63
N GLU A 252 19.12 23.56 13.80
CA GLU A 252 20.09 24.60 14.19
C GLU A 252 21.53 24.10 14.26
N ILE A 253 21.75 22.79 14.48
CA ILE A 253 23.07 22.16 14.52
C ILE A 253 23.45 21.49 13.19
N GLY A 254 22.65 21.68 12.14
CA GLY A 254 22.93 21.18 10.79
C GLY A 254 22.49 19.74 10.52
N LYS A 255 21.72 19.11 11.42
CA LYS A 255 21.20 17.76 11.23
C LYS A 255 19.98 17.77 10.28
N PRO A 256 19.88 16.83 9.32
CA PRO A 256 18.75 16.80 8.40
C PRO A 256 17.38 16.65 9.09
N LEU A 257 16.42 17.47 8.67
CA LEU A 257 15.04 17.37 9.16
C LEU A 257 14.35 16.11 8.65
N THR A 258 13.42 15.58 9.45
CA THR A 258 12.59 14.46 9.02
C THR A 258 11.31 14.94 8.33
N GLY A 259 10.80 14.14 7.40
CA GLY A 259 9.53 14.44 6.74
C GLY A 259 8.32 14.41 7.70
N THR A 260 8.44 13.78 8.87
CA THR A 260 7.42 13.82 9.91
C THR A 260 7.42 15.18 10.60
N ALA A 261 8.59 15.68 11.03
CA ALA A 261 8.71 16.97 11.70
C ALA A 261 8.12 18.12 10.86
N ILE A 262 8.49 18.19 9.57
CA ILE A 262 7.98 19.23 8.67
C ILE A 262 6.48 19.07 8.42
N ARG A 263 5.98 17.83 8.31
CA ARG A 263 4.54 17.59 8.14
C ARG A 263 3.77 18.09 9.35
N ASP A 264 4.27 17.85 10.56
CA ASP A 264 3.61 18.24 11.79
C ASP A 264 3.62 19.76 11.97
N GLN A 265 4.75 20.42 11.67
CA GLN A 265 4.84 21.88 11.63
C GLN A 265 3.83 22.49 10.64
N ILE A 266 3.78 21.96 9.41
CA ILE A 266 2.82 22.40 8.38
C ILE A 266 1.36 22.20 8.85
N LYS A 267 1.06 21.05 9.44
CA LYS A 267 -0.30 20.76 9.94
C LYS A 267 -0.72 21.74 11.03
N ALA A 268 0.16 21.97 12.01
CA ALA A 268 -0.09 22.93 13.09
C ALA A 268 -0.33 24.33 12.52
N PHE A 269 0.60 24.82 11.69
CA PHE A 269 0.49 26.14 11.07
C PHE A 269 -0.82 26.33 10.27
N THR A 270 -1.16 25.37 9.42
CA THR A 270 -2.35 25.50 8.57
C THR A 270 -3.66 25.31 9.35
N LYS A 271 -3.63 24.49 10.41
CA LYS A 271 -4.75 24.37 11.36
C LYS A 271 -5.06 25.69 12.04
N ASP A 272 -4.04 26.45 12.46
CA ASP A 272 -4.22 27.78 13.08
C ASP A 272 -4.83 28.81 12.11
N LEU A 273 -4.70 28.57 10.80
CA LEU A 273 -5.34 29.35 9.73
C LEU A 273 -6.73 28.82 9.34
N GLY A 274 -7.29 27.89 10.12
CA GLY A 274 -8.65 27.38 9.96
C GLY A 274 -8.80 26.15 9.07
N LYS A 275 -7.71 25.56 8.56
CA LYS A 275 -7.78 24.29 7.80
C LYS A 275 -6.48 23.50 7.85
N GLU A 276 -6.55 22.30 8.42
CA GLU A 276 -5.43 21.37 8.37
C GLU A 276 -5.11 20.95 6.93
N CYS A 277 -3.93 21.36 6.46
CA CYS A 277 -3.42 21.02 5.14
C CYS A 277 -2.16 20.13 5.27
N ILE A 278 -1.79 19.45 4.19
CA ILE A 278 -0.63 18.55 4.18
C ILE A 278 0.35 18.87 3.05
N PRO A 279 1.63 18.48 3.18
CA PRO A 279 2.66 18.78 2.16
C PRO A 279 2.30 18.35 0.74
N HIS A 280 1.56 17.24 0.57
CA HIS A 280 1.17 16.77 -0.75
C HIS A 280 0.22 17.73 -1.49
N GLY A 281 -0.53 18.56 -0.76
CA GLY A 281 -1.37 19.61 -1.36
C GLY A 281 -0.54 20.65 -2.11
N LEU A 282 0.63 21.05 -1.58
CA LEU A 282 1.53 22.02 -2.25
C LEU A 282 2.01 21.53 -3.61
N ARG A 283 2.24 20.23 -3.77
CA ARG A 283 2.57 19.64 -5.08
C ARG A 283 1.42 19.76 -6.08
N LYS A 284 0.16 19.72 -5.61
CA LYS A 284 -1.00 20.01 -6.46
C LYS A 284 -1.10 21.50 -6.77
N ASN A 285 -0.85 22.38 -5.79
CA ASN A 285 -0.77 23.82 -6.03
C ASN A 285 0.28 24.15 -7.10
N ALA A 286 1.47 23.55 -7.05
CA ALA A 286 2.54 23.75 -8.03
C ALA A 286 2.10 23.39 -9.46
N VAL A 287 1.48 22.21 -9.62
CA VAL A 287 0.93 21.76 -10.91
C VAL A 287 -0.14 22.74 -11.40
N ILE A 288 -1.06 23.13 -10.54
CA ILE A 288 -2.15 24.05 -10.89
C ILE A 288 -1.57 25.41 -11.30
N ALA A 289 -0.64 25.96 -10.54
CA ALA A 289 -0.02 27.25 -10.83
C ALA A 289 0.72 27.25 -12.18
N LEU A 290 1.49 26.21 -12.49
CA LEU A 290 2.16 26.08 -13.79
C LEU A 290 1.15 25.95 -14.95
N LEU A 291 0.09 25.15 -14.78
CA LEU A 291 -0.97 25.02 -15.79
C LEU A 291 -1.75 26.34 -15.97
N GLU A 292 -2.03 27.06 -14.89
CA GLU A 292 -2.68 28.37 -14.93
C GLU A 292 -1.79 29.44 -15.58
N ALA A 293 -0.46 29.33 -15.42
CA ALA A 293 0.52 30.14 -16.14
C ALA A 293 0.64 29.78 -17.64
N GLY A 294 -0.05 28.74 -18.10
CA GLY A 294 -0.08 28.33 -19.50
C GLY A 294 0.95 27.28 -19.90
N CYS A 295 1.68 26.70 -18.93
CA CYS A 295 2.60 25.59 -19.22
C CYS A 295 1.82 24.38 -19.75
N THR A 296 2.39 23.72 -20.74
CA THR A 296 1.95 22.45 -21.28
C THR A 296 2.10 21.33 -20.26
N VAL A 297 1.36 20.23 -20.47
CA VAL A 297 1.49 19.00 -19.67
C VAL A 297 2.94 18.50 -19.63
N ALA A 298 3.67 18.63 -20.75
CA ALA A 298 5.06 18.23 -20.86
C ALA A 298 5.98 19.07 -19.97
N GLU A 299 5.85 20.41 -20.00
CA GLU A 299 6.63 21.32 -19.17
C GLU A 299 6.37 21.08 -17.67
N VAL A 300 5.10 20.94 -17.27
CA VAL A 300 4.75 20.62 -15.87
C VAL A 300 5.29 19.27 -15.44
N SER A 301 5.29 18.29 -16.34
CA SER A 301 5.86 16.98 -16.09
C SER A 301 7.38 17.02 -15.95
N ALA A 302 8.08 17.86 -16.72
CA ALA A 302 9.53 18.03 -16.64
C ALA A 302 9.95 18.61 -15.28
N ILE A 303 9.21 19.60 -14.78
CA ILE A 303 9.47 20.21 -13.46
C ILE A 303 9.12 19.24 -12.32
N THR A 304 7.92 18.67 -12.34
CA THR A 304 7.40 17.90 -11.20
C THR A 304 7.80 16.42 -11.21
N GLY A 305 8.24 15.87 -12.35
CA GLY A 305 8.51 14.45 -12.55
C GLY A 305 7.27 13.53 -12.51
N GLN A 306 6.07 14.10 -12.62
CA GLN A 306 4.82 13.32 -12.68
C GLN A 306 4.69 12.60 -14.02
N THR A 307 3.72 11.69 -14.14
CA THR A 307 3.38 11.15 -15.47
C THR A 307 2.40 12.09 -16.15
N PHE A 308 2.36 12.07 -17.48
CA PHE A 308 1.41 12.89 -18.24
C PHE A 308 -0.03 12.63 -17.80
N GLN A 309 -0.42 11.37 -17.59
CA GLN A 309 -1.79 11.05 -17.14
C GLN A 309 -2.15 11.67 -15.80
N VAL A 310 -1.18 11.83 -14.88
CA VAL A 310 -1.42 12.49 -13.60
C VAL A 310 -1.61 13.99 -13.79
N VAL A 311 -0.76 14.61 -14.62
CA VAL A 311 -0.83 16.06 -14.90
C VAL A 311 -2.08 16.40 -15.71
N GLU A 312 -2.46 15.60 -16.70
CA GLU A 312 -3.67 15.76 -17.52
C GLU A 312 -4.94 15.81 -16.68
N LYS A 313 -5.02 15.04 -15.59
CA LYS A 313 -6.16 15.13 -14.66
C LYS A 313 -6.33 16.53 -14.10
N TYR A 314 -5.23 17.21 -13.76
CA TYR A 314 -5.27 18.60 -13.30
C TYR A 314 -5.48 19.57 -14.46
N ALA A 315 -4.83 19.35 -15.60
CA ALA A 315 -5.00 20.17 -16.80
C ALA A 315 -6.47 20.21 -17.23
N ASN A 316 -7.17 19.07 -17.21
CA ASN A 316 -8.60 19.02 -17.51
C ASN A 316 -9.43 19.88 -16.54
N ARG A 317 -9.09 19.90 -15.24
CA ARG A 317 -9.78 20.75 -14.25
C ARG A 317 -9.50 22.24 -14.48
N VAL A 318 -8.24 22.61 -14.70
CA VAL A 318 -7.82 24.00 -14.94
C VAL A 318 -8.36 24.52 -16.27
N ASN A 319 -8.19 23.74 -17.34
CA ASN A 319 -8.67 24.08 -18.69
C ASN A 319 -10.18 24.22 -18.72
N ARG A 320 -10.97 23.37 -18.05
CA ARG A 320 -12.43 23.56 -17.97
C ARG A 320 -12.79 24.94 -17.40
N ARG A 321 -12.10 25.39 -16.34
CA ARG A 321 -12.33 26.71 -15.74
C ARG A 321 -11.91 27.84 -16.68
N ARG A 322 -10.73 27.73 -17.29
CA ARG A 322 -10.21 28.71 -18.25
C ARG A 322 -11.07 28.81 -19.50
N LEU A 323 -11.42 27.68 -20.11
CA LEU A 323 -12.28 27.57 -21.29
C LEU A 323 -13.69 28.08 -20.98
N GLY A 324 -14.24 27.79 -19.80
CA GLY A 324 -15.53 28.33 -19.37
C GLY A 324 -15.52 29.87 -19.32
N ARG A 325 -14.50 30.47 -18.70
CA ARG A 325 -14.32 31.94 -18.68
C ARG A 325 -14.17 32.51 -20.08
N ALA A 326 -13.31 31.90 -20.90
CA ALA A 326 -13.09 32.33 -22.28
C ALA A 326 -14.37 32.20 -23.14
N ALA A 327 -15.18 31.16 -22.92
CA ALA A 327 -16.46 30.97 -23.62
C ALA A 327 -17.47 32.06 -23.24
N ILE A 328 -17.57 32.43 -21.96
CA ILE A 328 -18.42 33.54 -21.52
C ILE A 328 -17.94 34.87 -22.09
N LEU A 329 -16.63 35.17 -22.06
CA LEU A 329 -16.10 36.38 -22.69
C LEU A 329 -16.40 36.44 -24.19
N LYS A 330 -16.27 35.30 -24.90
CA LYS A 330 -16.65 35.20 -26.32
C LYS A 330 -18.15 35.43 -26.53
N LEU A 331 -19.00 34.90 -25.65
CA LEU A 331 -20.45 35.09 -25.70
C LEU A 331 -20.82 36.57 -25.50
N GLU A 332 -20.26 37.21 -24.48
CA GLU A 332 -20.44 38.65 -24.19
C GLU A 332 -19.98 39.51 -25.37
N ASN A 333 -18.83 39.21 -25.96
CA ASN A 333 -18.31 39.93 -27.13
C ASN A 333 -19.15 39.68 -28.40
N SER A 334 -19.77 38.50 -28.54
CA SER A 334 -20.66 38.21 -29.67
C SER A 334 -22.02 38.93 -29.58
N ALA A 335 -22.40 39.39 -28.39
CA ALA A 335 -23.66 40.10 -28.13
C ALA A 335 -23.58 41.63 -28.31
N GLY A 336 -22.43 42.19 -28.71
CA GLY A 336 -22.34 43.59 -29.13
C GLY A 336 -22.43 44.66 -28.02
N THR A 337 -21.94 44.38 -26.81
CA THR A 337 -21.83 45.39 -25.72
C THR A 337 -20.39 45.81 -25.40
N GLY A 338 -19.41 45.45 -26.23
CA GLY A 338 -18.01 45.79 -26.01
C GLY A 338 -17.72 47.28 -26.22
N LYS A 339 -17.45 48.01 -25.14
CA LYS A 339 -16.66 49.25 -25.22
C LYS A 339 -15.26 48.90 -25.73
N PRO A 340 -14.67 49.70 -26.65
CA PRO A 340 -13.38 49.39 -27.22
C PRO A 340 -12.23 49.61 -26.23
N SER A 341 -11.24 48.73 -26.41
CA SER A 341 -9.86 48.59 -25.93
C SER A 341 -9.27 49.64 -24.99
#